data_AF-A0A1G2IB50-F1
#
_entry.id   AF-A0A1G2IB50-F1
#
_cell.length_a   1.000
_cell.length_b   1.000
_cell.length_c   1.000
_cell.angle_alpha   90.00
_cell.angle_beta   90.00
_cell.angle_gamma   90.00
#
_symmetry.space_group_name_H-M   'P 1'
#
loop_
_entity.id
_entity.type
_entity.pdbx_description
1 polymer ?
#
loop_
_entity_poly.entity_id
_entity_poly.type
_entity_poly.pdbx_seq_one_letter_code
_entity_poly.pdbx_strand_id
1 'polypeptide(L)'
;MKIKIGSLVAVNFYDNRGDNSKKHAIGRVMGVSNEPPEGCEGVSFQVKIIHPNTWEEGEIGVLEKDLMPLWHLESAMDLSTWHLHEIILHLARKVDRLKQATARQ
;
A
#
# COMPACT_ATOMS: atom_id res chain seq x y z
N MET A 1 -11.26 -10.09 1.42
CA MET A 1 -10.77 -10.27 0.03
C MET A 1 -9.39 -10.89 0.16
N LYS A 2 -9.07 -12.05 -0.47
CA LYS A 2 -7.79 -12.73 -0.19
C LYS A 2 -6.63 -12.02 -0.90
N ILE A 3 -5.95 -11.12 -0.21
CA ILE A 3 -4.71 -10.46 -0.67
C ILE A 3 -3.60 -11.52 -0.73
N LYS A 4 -2.87 -11.61 -1.85
CA LYS A 4 -1.82 -12.62 -2.05
C LYS A 4 -0.43 -12.05 -1.74
N ILE A 5 0.50 -12.92 -1.37
CA ILE A 5 1.93 -12.55 -1.28
C ILE A 5 2.40 -12.12 -2.68
N GLY A 6 3.20 -11.06 -2.71
CA GLY A 6 3.68 -10.42 -3.92
C GLY A 6 2.74 -9.32 -4.43
N SER A 7 1.52 -9.19 -3.90
CA SER A 7 0.53 -8.19 -4.32
C SER A 7 0.98 -6.76 -4.15
N LEU A 8 0.79 -5.93 -5.19
CA LEU A 8 0.80 -4.48 -5.02
C LEU A 8 -0.49 -4.04 -4.35
N VAL A 9 -0.31 -3.30 -3.27
CA VAL A 9 -1.37 -2.82 -2.39
C VAL A 9 -1.16 -1.34 -2.14
N ALA A 10 -2.26 -0.60 -2.04
CA ALA A 10 -2.25 0.73 -1.49
C ALA A 10 -2.40 0.58 0.02
N VAL A 11 -1.55 1.27 0.79
CA VAL A 11 -1.47 1.11 2.23
C VAL A 11 -1.66 2.46 2.89
N ASN A 12 -2.54 2.50 3.89
CA ASN A 12 -2.60 3.62 4.83
C ASN A 12 -1.85 3.24 6.11
N PHE A 13 -0.82 3.98 6.49
CA PHE A 13 0.01 3.67 7.67
C PHE A 13 0.29 4.93 8.49
N TYR A 14 0.56 4.77 9.79
CA TYR A 14 1.00 5.86 10.65
C TYR A 14 2.51 6.00 10.55
N ASP A 15 3.00 7.22 10.34
CA ASP A 15 4.43 7.48 10.42
C ASP A 15 4.81 7.64 11.89
N ASN A 16 5.71 6.80 12.39
CA ASN A 16 6.18 6.81 13.79
C ASN A 16 6.94 8.10 14.17
N ARG A 17 7.03 9.08 13.27
CA ARG A 17 7.58 10.43 13.52
C ARG A 17 6.65 11.35 14.33
N GLY A 18 5.62 10.82 14.99
CA GLY A 18 4.70 11.60 15.83
C GLY A 18 3.62 12.37 15.05
N ASP A 19 3.44 12.05 13.76
CA ASP A 19 2.37 12.58 12.93
C ASP A 19 1.17 11.64 13.02
N ASN A 20 0.09 12.09 13.64
CA ASN A 20 -1.15 11.31 13.79
C ASN A 20 -1.93 11.16 12.47
N SER A 21 -1.43 11.68 11.35
CA SER A 21 -2.04 11.48 10.05
C SER A 21 -1.63 10.12 9.44
N LYS A 22 -2.62 9.37 8.94
CA LYS A 22 -2.35 8.18 8.13
C LYS A 22 -1.74 8.62 6.80
N LYS A 23 -0.48 8.27 6.58
CA LYS A 23 0.20 8.43 5.31
C LYS A 23 -0.20 7.33 4.35
N HIS A 24 -0.06 7.61 3.06
CA HIS A 24 -0.41 6.68 2.01
C HIS A 24 0.83 6.28 1.22
N ALA A 25 0.97 4.99 0.96
CA ALA A 25 2.04 4.46 0.11
C ALA A 25 1.54 3.31 -0.74
N ILE A 26 2.29 3.04 -1.82
CA ILE A 26 2.16 1.78 -2.55
C ILE A 26 3.22 0.84 -2.01
N GLY A 27 2.81 -0.37 -1.68
CA GLY A 27 3.71 -1.38 -1.16
C GLY A 27 3.45 -2.74 -1.78
N ARG A 28 4.40 -3.64 -1.56
CA ARG A 28 4.30 -5.03 -1.96
C ARG A 28 4.12 -5.91 -0.73
N VAL A 29 3.10 -6.75 -0.75
CA VAL A 29 2.87 -7.73 0.33
C VAL A 29 4.00 -8.75 0.33
N MET A 30 4.75 -8.81 1.43
CA MET A 30 5.87 -9.74 1.61
C MET A 30 5.42 -11.00 2.34
N GLY A 31 4.45 -10.88 3.24
CA GLY A 31 3.96 -11.99 4.05
C GLY A 31 2.74 -11.63 4.88
N VAL A 32 2.22 -12.63 5.58
CA VAL A 32 1.17 -12.46 6.59
C VAL A 32 1.82 -12.70 7.94
N SER A 33 1.58 -11.81 8.89
CA SER A 33 2.00 -11.97 10.29
C SER A 33 0.77 -12.22 11.15
N ASN A 34 0.89 -13.15 12.09
CA ASN A 34 -0.13 -13.36 13.12
C ASN A 34 0.07 -12.40 14.31
N GLU A 35 1.13 -11.60 14.29
CA GLU A 35 1.42 -10.56 15.27
C GLU A 35 1.06 -9.20 14.66
N PRO A 36 -0.09 -8.62 15.01
CA PRO A 36 -0.43 -7.27 14.60
C PRO A 36 0.51 -6.23 15.22
N PRO A 37 0.60 -5.03 14.61
CA PRO A 37 1.29 -3.90 15.23
C PRO A 37 0.76 -3.64 16.64
N GLU A 38 1.62 -3.16 17.52
CA GLU A 38 1.26 -2.86 18.91
C GLU A 38 0.02 -1.94 18.98
N GLY A 39 -0.95 -2.28 19.84
CA GLY A 39 -2.20 -1.54 19.96
C GLY A 39 -3.26 -1.83 18.88
N CYS A 40 -3.05 -2.85 18.04
CA CYS A 40 -4.02 -3.28 17.03
C CYS A 40 -4.45 -4.74 17.23
N GLU A 41 -5.74 -5.03 17.08
CA GLU A 41 -6.27 -6.41 17.03
C GLU A 41 -6.55 -6.83 15.57
N GLY A 42 -6.17 -8.05 15.19
CA GLY A 42 -6.50 -8.67 13.90
C GLY A 42 -5.31 -9.23 13.11
N VAL A 43 -5.58 -9.69 11.88
CA VAL A 43 -4.55 -10.20 10.96
C VAL A 43 -3.73 -9.03 10.42
N SER A 44 -2.41 -9.14 10.51
CA SER A 44 -1.49 -8.16 9.93
C SER A 44 -0.75 -8.73 8.72
N PHE A 45 -0.37 -7.82 7.84
CA PHE A 45 0.41 -8.09 6.65
C PHE A 45 1.71 -7.33 6.77
N GLN A 46 2.80 -8.01 6.41
CA GLN A 46 4.08 -7.34 6.23
C GLN A 46 4.12 -6.80 4.80
N VAL A 47 4.32 -5.49 4.69
CA VAL A 47 4.37 -4.81 3.41
C VAL A 47 5.68 -4.05 3.30
N LYS A 48 6.36 -4.24 2.18
CA LYS A 48 7.50 -3.43 1.78
C LYS A 48 6.98 -2.22 1.01
N ILE A 49 6.99 -1.05 1.64
CA ILE A 49 6.63 0.22 1.01
C ILE A 49 7.86 0.84 0.36
N ILE A 50 7.64 1.53 -0.76
CA ILE A 50 8.66 2.35 -1.40
C ILE A 50 8.18 3.79 -1.30
N HIS A 51 8.92 4.63 -0.58
CA HIS A 51 8.58 6.03 -0.48
C HIS A 51 8.81 6.73 -1.83
N PRO A 52 7.77 7.31 -2.46
CA PRO A 52 7.89 7.83 -3.82
C PRO A 52 8.82 9.06 -3.93
N ASN A 53 9.14 9.71 -2.80
CA ASN A 53 9.98 10.90 -2.77
C ASN A 53 11.45 10.59 -2.42
N THR A 54 11.70 9.58 -1.58
CA THR A 54 13.06 9.24 -1.11
C THR A 54 13.60 7.97 -1.73
N TRP A 55 12.74 7.13 -2.31
CA TRP A 55 13.06 5.79 -2.83
C TRP A 55 13.62 4.83 -1.77
N GLU A 56 13.53 5.22 -0.51
CA GLU A 56 13.84 4.34 0.61
C GLU A 56 12.75 3.28 0.73
N GLU A 57 13.20 2.05 0.92
CA GLU A 57 12.34 0.92 1.18
C GLU A 57 12.15 0.80 2.70
N GLY A 58 10.90 0.72 3.12
CA GLY A 58 10.53 0.49 4.51
C GLY A 58 9.65 -0.75 4.62
N GLU A 59 9.92 -1.60 5.61
CA GLU A 59 9.01 -2.68 5.96
C GLU A 59 8.08 -2.20 7.07
N ILE A 60 6.78 -2.33 6.83
CA ILE A 60 5.75 -1.93 7.78
C ILE A 60 4.75 -3.07 7.98
N GLY A 61 4.34 -3.27 9.23
CA GLY A 61 3.20 -4.11 9.59
C GLY A 61 1.92 -3.31 9.48
N VAL A 62 0.93 -3.81 8.75
CA VAL A 62 -0.37 -3.15 8.57
C VAL A 62 -1.51 -4.13 8.66
N LEU A 63 -2.68 -3.66 9.10
CA LEU A 63 -3.87 -4.51 9.22
C LEU A 63 -4.53 -4.71 7.85
N GLU A 64 -5.27 -5.82 7.68
CA GLU A 64 -6.00 -6.11 6.44
C GLU A 64 -6.90 -4.93 6.00
N LYS A 65 -7.58 -4.29 6.95
CA LYS A 65 -8.50 -3.16 6.69
C LYS A 65 -7.80 -1.92 6.14
N ASP A 66 -6.50 -1.78 6.39
CA ASP A 66 -5.69 -0.65 5.93
C ASP A 66 -5.01 -0.94 4.58
N LEU A 67 -5.20 -2.16 4.05
CA LEU A 67 -4.79 -2.56 2.72
C LEU A 67 -5.93 -2.40 1.71
N MET A 68 -5.64 -1.72 0.61
CA MET A 68 -6.47 -1.72 -0.58
C MET A 68 -5.74 -2.49 -1.69
N PRO A 69 -6.22 -3.67 -2.09
CA PRO A 69 -5.60 -4.41 -3.19
C PRO A 69 -5.71 -3.63 -4.49
N LEU A 70 -4.58 -3.47 -5.17
CA LEU A 70 -4.53 -2.77 -6.46
C LEU A 70 -4.62 -3.74 -7.64
N TRP A 71 -4.52 -5.04 -7.39
CA TRP A 71 -4.37 -6.12 -8.38
C TRP A 71 -5.64 -6.52 -9.15
N HIS A 72 -6.50 -5.55 -9.44
CA HIS A 72 -7.40 -5.60 -10.60
C HIS A 72 -7.08 -4.52 -11.64
N LEU A 73 -5.92 -3.86 -11.53
CA LEU A 73 -5.45 -2.84 -12.46
C LEU A 73 -4.38 -3.30 -13.45
N GLU A 74 -3.85 -4.51 -13.28
CA GLU A 74 -2.77 -5.05 -14.12
C GLU A 74 -3.25 -5.82 -15.35
N SER A 75 -4.55 -6.12 -15.49
CA SER A 75 -5.06 -6.80 -16.69
C SER A 75 -4.98 -5.96 -17.98
N ALA A 76 -4.50 -4.72 -17.89
CA ALA A 76 -4.33 -3.82 -19.03
C ALA A 76 -2.94 -3.15 -19.13
N MET A 77 -2.00 -3.47 -18.24
CA MET A 77 -0.65 -2.87 -18.27
C MET A 77 0.39 -3.96 -18.51
N ASP A 78 1.10 -3.84 -19.63
CA ASP A 78 2.25 -4.69 -19.93
C ASP A 78 3.43 -4.28 -19.02
N LEU A 79 3.53 -4.96 -17.87
CA LEU A 79 4.58 -4.74 -16.87
C LEU A 79 6.00 -4.98 -17.39
N SER A 80 6.18 -5.52 -18.61
CA SER A 80 7.50 -5.71 -19.22
C SER A 80 8.12 -4.41 -19.77
N THR A 81 7.32 -3.37 -19.95
CA THR A 81 7.77 -2.08 -20.53
C THR A 81 7.89 -0.95 -19.51
N TRP A 82 7.32 -1.10 -18.31
CA TRP A 82 7.27 -0.04 -17.31
C TRP A 82 8.27 -0.31 -16.19
N HIS A 83 9.08 0.70 -15.87
CA HIS A 83 9.90 0.62 -14.67
C HIS A 83 8.99 0.59 -13.43
N LEU A 84 9.36 -0.18 -12.40
CA LEU A 84 8.61 -0.32 -11.14
C LEU A 84 8.21 1.05 -10.56
N HIS A 85 9.06 2.06 -10.74
CA HIS A 85 8.81 3.44 -10.32
C HIS A 85 7.57 4.05 -10.99
N GLU A 86 7.35 3.81 -12.28
CA GLU A 86 6.25 4.39 -13.06
C GLU A 86 4.93 3.74 -12.67
N ILE A 87 4.97 2.43 -12.41
CA ILE A 87 3.85 1.68 -11.87
C ILE A 87 3.44 2.25 -10.51
N ILE A 88 4.40 2.46 -9.60
CA ILE A 88 4.15 3.03 -8.27
C ILE A 88 3.56 4.44 -8.36
N LEU A 89 4.14 5.31 -9.18
CA LEU A 89 3.64 6.68 -9.37
C LEU A 89 2.24 6.71 -10.00
N HIS A 90 1.99 5.86 -10.99
CA HIS A 90 0.69 5.75 -11.62
C HIS A 90 -0.38 5.27 -10.63
N LEU A 91 -0.07 4.23 -9.86
CA LEU A 91 -0.96 3.68 -8.83
C LEU A 91 -1.22 4.71 -7.73
N ALA A 92 -0.20 5.40 -7.22
CA ALA A 92 -0.36 6.45 -6.22
C ALA A 92 -1.33 7.54 -6.69
N ARG A 93 -1.12 8.08 -7.90
CA ARG A 93 -2.01 9.07 -8.51
C ARG A 93 -3.43 8.56 -8.67
N LYS A 94 -3.62 7.28 -9.02
CA LYS A 94 -4.94 6.69 -9.16
C LYS A 94 -5.66 6.61 -7.81
N VAL A 95 -4.96 6.22 -6.74
CA VAL A 95 -5.55 6.16 -5.40
C VAL A 95 -5.91 7.57 -4.91
N ASP A 96 -5.07 8.57 -5.16
CA ASP A 96 -5.39 9.96 -4.83
C ASP A 96 -6.68 10.43 -5.51
N ARG A 97 -6.87 10.11 -6.79
CA ARG A 97 -8.13 10.41 -7.51
C ARG A 97 -9.34 9.70 -6.90
N LEU A 98 -9.20 8.43 -6.53
CA LEU A 98 -10.29 7.68 -5.89
C LEU A 98 -10.69 8.30 -4.56
N LYS A 99 -9.72 8.67 -3.72
CA LYS A 99 -9.97 9.34 -2.44
C LYS A 99 -10.67 10.69 -2.62
N GLN A 100 -10.24 11.50 -3.58
CA GLN A 100 -10.86 12.79 -3.89
C GLN A 100 -12.31 12.63 -4.39
N ALA A 101 -12.61 11.57 -5.14
CA ALA A 101 -13.96 11.28 -5.59
C ALA A 101 -14.87 10.86 -4.43
N THR A 102 -14.38 10.05 -3.49
CA THR A 102 -15.15 9.64 -2.30
C THR A 102 -15.38 10.80 -1.32
N ALA A 103 -14.44 11.74 -1.18
CA ALA A 103 -14.58 12.88 -0.26
C ALA A 103 -15.59 13.96 -0.72
N ARG A 104 -16.15 13.85 -1.94
CA ARG A 104 -17.14 14.78 -2.50
C ARG A 104 -18.58 14.24 -2.44
N GLN A 105 -18.80 13.05 -1.89
CA GLN A 105 -20.11 12.45 -1.65
C GLN A 105 -20.47 12.56 -0.17
#